data_AF-A0AA35WUP5-F1
#
_entry.id   AF-A0AA35WUP5-F1
#
_cell.length_a   1.000
_cell.length_b   1.000
_cell.length_c   1.000
_cell.angle_alpha   90.00
_cell.angle_beta   90.00
_cell.angle_gamma   90.00
#
_symmetry.space_group_name_H-M   'P 1'
#
loop_
_entity.id
_entity.type
_entity.pdbx_description
1 polymer ?
#
loop_
_entity_poly.entity_id
_entity_poly.type
_entity_poly.pdbx_seq_one_letter_code
_entity_poly.pdbx_strand_id
1 'polypeptide(L)' 'MGKVIQGWDDGCLTMKIGEGARFSLSAEKAYGSSGFPAWGIPPNAPLVFDIEIVSIS' A
#
# COMPACT_ATOMS: atom_id res chain seq x y z
N MET A 1 -3.92 12.44 -3.29
CA MET A 1 -2.67 11.77 -3.70
C MET A 1 -1.55 12.23 -2.80
N GLY A 2 -0.73 11.31 -2.31
CA GLY A 2 0.46 11.62 -1.51
C GLY A 2 0.30 11.61 0.01
N LYS A 3 -0.77 10.99 0.55
CA LYS A 3 -0.89 10.74 2.01
C LYS A 3 -0.54 9.30 2.41
N VAL A 4 -0.49 8.40 1.43
CA VAL A 4 -0.18 6.98 1.58
C VAL A 4 0.89 6.58 0.59
N ILE A 5 1.42 5.35 0.71
CA ILE A 5 2.37 4.80 -0.27
C ILE A 5 1.72 4.74 -1.65
N GLN A 6 2.54 4.92 -2.70
CA GLN A 6 2.05 5.03 -4.07
C GLN A 6 1.22 3.80 -4.51
N GLY A 7 1.62 2.60 -4.10
CA GLY A 7 0.88 1.38 -4.44
C GLY A 7 -0.55 1.33 -3.90
N TRP A 8 -0.85 2.03 -2.80
CA TRP A 8 -2.21 2.17 -2.30
C TRP A 8 -2.99 3.22 -3.09
N ASP A 9 -2.38 4.37 -3.40
CA ASP A 9 -3.02 5.38 -4.25
C ASP A 9 -3.40 4.76 -5.61
N ASP A 10 -2.51 4.01 -6.26
CA ASP A 10 -2.77 3.34 -7.54
C ASP A 10 -3.86 2.25 -7.43
N GLY A 11 -3.77 1.39 -6.41
CA GLY A 11 -4.62 0.21 -6.29
C GLY A 11 -6.03 0.51 -5.77
N CYS A 12 -6.15 1.32 -4.71
CA CYS A 12 -7.45 1.62 -4.10
C CYS A 12 -8.36 2.41 -5.03
N LEU A 13 -7.80 3.21 -5.95
CA LEU A 13 -8.58 3.92 -6.98
C LEU A 13 -9.34 2.99 -7.94
N THR A 14 -8.94 1.72 -8.01
CA THR A 14 -9.58 0.71 -8.88
C THR A 14 -10.66 -0.12 -8.18
N MET A 15 -10.75 -0.02 -6.84
CA MET A 15 -11.61 -0.86 -6.01
C MET A 15 -12.97 -0.22 -5.74
N LYS A 16 -13.97 -1.05 -5.41
CA LYS A 16 -15.30 -0.63 -4.96
C LYS A 16 -15.47 -0.77 -3.45
N ILE A 17 -16.44 -0.05 -2.88
CA ILE A 17 -16.84 -0.24 -1.47
C ILE A 17 -17.29 -1.69 -1.25
N GLY A 18 -16.77 -2.31 -0.20
CA GLY A 18 -16.97 -3.72 0.16
C GLY A 18 -16.04 -4.70 -0.58
N GLU A 19 -15.17 -4.23 -1.46
CA GLU A 19 -14.21 -5.07 -2.17
C GLU A 19 -12.95 -5.31 -1.34
N GLY A 20 -12.49 -6.56 -1.33
CA GLY A 20 -11.20 -6.96 -0.79
C GLY A 20 -10.22 -7.34 -1.90
N ALA A 21 -8.97 -6.87 -1.82
CA ALA A 21 -7.92 -7.18 -2.79
C ALA A 21 -6.56 -7.39 -2.11
N ARG A 22 -5.69 -8.16 -2.77
CA ARG A 22 -4.30 -8.37 -2.35
C ARG A 22 -3.36 -7.58 -3.27
N PHE A 23 -2.58 -6.68 -2.69
CA PHE A 23 -1.60 -5.87 -3.41
C PHE A 23 -0.18 -6.36 -3.12
N SER A 24 0.50 -6.84 -4.16
CA SER A 24 1.93 -7.13 -4.14
C SER A 24 2.69 -5.93 -4.69
N LEU A 25 3.38 -5.21 -3.82
CA LEU A 25 4.07 -3.96 -4.13
C LEU A 25 5.59 -4.17 -4.14
N SER A 26 6.24 -3.66 -5.18
CA SER A 26 7.70 -3.47 -5.15
C SER A 26 8.07 -2.43 -4.10
N ALA A 27 9.31 -2.45 -3.62
CA ALA A 27 9.76 -1.52 -2.60
C ALA A 27 9.56 -0.05 -3.00
N GLU A 28 9.80 0.28 -4.27
CA GLU A 28 9.61 1.64 -4.83
C GLU A 28 8.17 2.14 -4.71
N LYS A 29 7.19 1.23 -4.87
CA LYS A 29 5.76 1.55 -4.68
C LYS A 29 5.30 1.47 -3.22
N ALA A 30 6.20 1.06 -2.33
CA ALA A 30 6.00 0.97 -0.88
C ALA A 30 6.84 2.04 -0.16
N TYR A 31 7.84 1.65 0.62
CA TYR A 31 8.66 2.54 1.45
C TYR A 31 10.07 2.81 0.90
N GLY A 32 10.39 2.26 -0.27
CA GLY A 32 11.64 2.48 -0.99
C GLY A 32 12.89 2.15 -0.18
N SER A 33 13.97 2.86 -0.49
CA SER A 33 15.28 2.71 0.15
C SER A 33 15.32 3.18 1.61
N SER A 34 14.33 3.99 2.04
CA SER A 34 14.23 4.44 3.43
C SER A 34 13.64 3.38 4.36
N GLY A 35 12.84 2.45 3.82
CA GLY A 35 12.05 1.51 4.63
C GLY A 35 11.07 2.26 5.55
N PHE A 36 10.60 1.57 6.59
CA PHE A 36 9.76 2.17 7.62
C PHE A 36 10.11 1.62 9.01
N PRO A 37 11.12 2.20 9.68
CA PRO A 37 11.65 1.69 10.95
C PRO A 37 10.62 1.62 12.06
N ALA A 38 9.65 2.54 12.09
CA ALA A 38 8.58 2.56 13.09
C ALA A 38 7.79 1.25 13.12
N TRP A 39 7.67 0.56 11.98
CA TRP A 39 7.00 -0.73 11.84
C TRP A 39 7.96 -1.88 11.49
N GLY A 40 9.27 -1.67 11.66
CA GLY A 40 10.29 -2.69 11.40
C GLY A 40 10.47 -3.08 9.93
N ILE A 41 10.04 -2.24 8.99
CA ILE A 41 10.15 -2.52 7.56
C ILE A 41 11.56 -2.11 7.09
N PRO A 42 12.40 -3.03 6.62
CA PRO A 42 13.75 -2.69 6.20
C PRO A 42 13.77 -1.93 4.87
N PRO A 43 14.87 -1.21 4.56
CA PRO A 43 15.14 -0.65 3.24
C PRO A 43 14.91 -1.66 2.11
N ASN A 44 14.31 -1.19 1.02
CA ASN A 44 14.09 -1.96 -0.22
C ASN A 44 13.24 -3.24 -0.05
N ALA A 45 12.44 -3.34 1.00
CA ALA A 45 11.54 -4.48 1.21
C ALA A 45 10.32 -4.41 0.27
N PRO A 46 10.05 -5.44 -0.55
CA PRO A 46 8.74 -5.60 -1.17
C PRO A 46 7.70 -5.97 -0.12
N LEU A 47 6.43 -5.57 -0.33
CA LEU A 47 5.35 -5.80 0.63
C LEU A 47 4.13 -6.39 -0.05
N VAL A 48 3.42 -7.24 0.70
CA VAL A 48 2.11 -7.76 0.30
C VAL A 48 1.09 -7.29 1.32
N PHE A 49 0.02 -6.67 0.85
CA PHE A 49 -1.08 -6.18 1.67
C PHE A 49 -2.38 -6.86 1.27
N ASP A 50 -3.20 -7.18 2.26
CA ASP A 50 -4.61 -7.50 2.08
C ASP A 50 -5.41 -6.26 2.50
N ILE A 51 -6.21 -5.71 1.58
CA ILE A 51 -6.91 -4.44 1.75
C ILE A 51 -8.39 -4.66 1.50
N GLU A 52 -9.24 -4.04 2.33
CA GLU A 52 -10.69 -3.99 2.17
C GLU A 52 -11.17 -2.53 2.19
N ILE A 53 -12.01 -2.15 1.23
CA ILE A 53 -12.63 -0.81 1.21
C ILE A 53 -13.89 -0.83 2.06
N VAL A 54 -13.80 -0.33 3.28
CA VAL A 54 -14.95 -0.29 4.21
C VAL A 54 -15.90 0.87 3.91
N SER A 55 -15.37 2.03 3.50
CA SER A 55 -16.17 3.23 3.18
C SER A 55 -15.36 4.23 2.34
N ILE A 56 -16.06 5.06 1.55
CA ILE A 56 -15.50 6.25 0.89
C ILE A 56 -16.28 7.45 1.40
N SER A 57 -15.58 8.48 1.89
CA SER A 57 -16.16 9.69 2.49
C SER A 57 -15.54 10.94 1.90
#